data_AF-A0AAV8WIV9-F1
#
_entry.id   AF-A0AAV8WIV9-F1
#
_cell.length_a   1.000
_cell.length_b   1.000
_cell.length_c   1.000
_cell.angle_alpha   90.00
_cell.angle_beta   90.00
_cell.angle_gamma   90.00
#
_symmetry.space_group_name_H-M   'P 1'
#
loop_
_entity.id
_entity.type
_entity.pdbx_description
1 polymer ?
#
loop_
_entity_poly.entity_id
_entity_poly.type
_entity_poly.pdbx_seq_one_letter_code
_entity_poly.pdbx_strand_id
1 'polypeptide(L)'
;MGLALTAASPLHRGFITDVDCRWNIISASVDDRTEEERGLKPLKDNKFVIKKSRYDSIDSYLSEQGEKYNDIPLLYNEEDYKKLTDNGIDHLLAQHIAHLFIRDTVSLFSEKIHQNDEEDTDHFEVIFHC
;
A
#
# COMPACT_ATOMS: atom_id res chain seq x y z
N MET A 1 16.29 -3.47 -10.25
CA MET A 1 16.97 -3.52 -11.57
C MET A 1 16.11 -4.10 -12.70
N GLY A 2 15.06 -4.89 -12.42
CA GLY A 2 14.20 -5.44 -13.49
C GLY A 2 13.48 -4.38 -14.34
N LEU A 3 12.82 -3.40 -13.71
CA LEU A 3 12.01 -2.39 -14.42
C LEU A 3 12.78 -1.64 -15.52
N ALA A 4 13.94 -1.07 -15.19
CA ALA A 4 14.75 -0.30 -16.14
C ALA A 4 15.32 -1.16 -17.26
N LEU A 5 15.71 -2.40 -16.96
CA LEU A 5 16.27 -3.31 -17.96
C LEU A 5 15.22 -3.74 -19.00
N THR A 6 13.96 -3.87 -18.59
CA THR A 6 12.86 -4.31 -19.45
C THR A 6 12.00 -3.13 -19.94
N ALA A 7 12.59 -1.94 -20.06
CA ALA A 7 11.89 -0.74 -20.49
C ALA A 7 11.27 -0.93 -21.89
N ALA A 8 9.97 -0.65 -22.00
CA ALA A 8 9.17 -0.97 -23.19
C ALA A 8 7.93 -0.07 -23.33
N SER A 9 7.91 1.11 -22.71
CA SER A 9 6.76 2.03 -22.74
C SER A 9 7.18 3.49 -22.93
N PRO A 10 7.77 3.88 -24.09
CA PRO A 10 8.19 5.25 -24.35
C PRO A 10 7.11 6.14 -25.01
N LEU A 11 5.91 5.61 -25.23
CA LEU A 11 4.82 6.28 -25.94
C LEU A 11 3.56 6.28 -25.06
N HIS A 12 3.01 7.47 -24.81
CA HIS A 12 1.79 7.63 -24.01
C HIS A 12 0.83 8.64 -24.65
N ARG A 13 -0.45 8.26 -24.76
CA ARG A 13 -1.53 9.09 -25.34
C ARG A 13 -1.19 9.69 -26.73
N GLY A 14 -0.40 8.98 -27.54
CA GLY A 14 0.03 9.42 -28.87
C GLY A 14 1.29 10.30 -28.91
N PHE A 15 1.94 10.53 -27.76
CA PHE A 15 3.15 11.34 -27.66
C PHE A 15 4.35 10.49 -27.24
N ILE A 16 5.54 10.90 -27.70
CA ILE A 16 6.82 10.39 -27.19
C ILE A 16 7.06 11.03 -25.82
N THR A 17 7.44 10.22 -24.84
CA THR A 17 7.70 10.68 -23.48
C THR A 17 9.18 10.62 -23.13
N ASP A 18 9.59 11.43 -22.16
CA ASP A 18 10.95 11.41 -21.58
C ASP A 18 11.09 10.34 -20.47
N VAL A 19 10.32 9.25 -20.60
CA VAL A 19 10.32 8.08 -19.71
C VAL A 19 10.10 6.84 -20.56
N ASP A 20 10.79 5.75 -20.23
CA ASP A 20 10.74 4.49 -21.00
C ASP A 20 9.96 3.37 -20.29
N CYS A 21 9.47 3.63 -19.07
CA CYS A 21 8.83 2.66 -18.20
C CYS A 21 7.44 3.13 -17.77
N ARG A 22 6.50 2.18 -17.67
CA ARG A 22 5.09 2.46 -17.31
C ARG A 22 4.79 2.62 -15.82
N TRP A 23 5.76 2.38 -14.92
CA TRP A 23 5.54 2.25 -13.48
C TRP A 23 4.80 3.43 -12.86
N ASN A 24 5.30 4.65 -13.11
CA ASN A 24 4.72 5.87 -12.54
C ASN A 24 3.29 6.14 -13.03
N ILE A 25 2.99 5.72 -14.26
CA ILE A 25 1.65 5.88 -14.85
C ILE A 25 0.68 4.90 -14.20
N ILE A 26 1.08 3.64 -14.00
CA ILE A 26 0.25 2.65 -13.33
C ILE A 26 0.02 3.07 -11.87
N SER A 27 1.10 3.44 -11.17
CA SER A 27 1.04 3.93 -9.79
C SER A 27 0.05 5.08 -9.62
N ALA A 28 0.09 6.06 -10.52
CA ALA A 28 -0.83 7.20 -10.50
C ALA A 28 -2.24 6.87 -10.98
N SER A 29 -2.43 5.82 -11.80
CA SER A 29 -3.75 5.46 -12.35
C SER A 29 -4.72 4.89 -11.31
N VAL A 30 -4.19 4.41 -10.19
CA VAL A 30 -4.94 3.83 -9.06
C VAL A 30 -4.61 4.53 -7.74
N ASP A 31 -4.05 5.74 -7.80
CA ASP A 31 -3.76 6.55 -6.62
C ASP A 31 -5.07 7.16 -6.09
N ASP A 32 -5.58 6.57 -5.02
CA ASP A 32 -6.83 6.92 -4.34
C ASP A 32 -6.65 7.99 -3.26
N ARG A 33 -5.42 8.45 -3.01
CA ARG A 33 -5.14 9.43 -1.96
C ARG A 33 -5.84 10.77 -2.23
N THR A 34 -6.59 11.21 -1.24
CA THR A 34 -7.18 12.54 -1.18
C THR A 34 -6.11 13.64 -1.09
N GLU A 35 -6.51 14.90 -1.30
CA GLU A 35 -5.60 16.05 -1.16
C GLU A 35 -5.04 16.18 0.27
N GLU A 36 -5.79 15.76 1.30
CA GLU A 36 -5.34 15.73 2.69
C GLU A 36 -4.27 14.66 2.90
N GLU A 37 -4.53 13.43 2.41
CA GLU A 37 -3.57 12.32 2.50
C GLU A 37 -2.29 12.60 1.71
N ARG A 38 -2.38 13.34 0.61
CA ARG A 38 -1.20 13.81 -0.15
C ARG A 38 -0.46 14.97 0.54
N GLY A 39 -0.99 15.51 1.65
CA GLY A 39 -0.42 16.64 2.37
C GLY A 39 -0.58 17.98 1.66
N LEU A 40 -1.46 18.08 0.66
CA LEU A 40 -1.78 19.32 -0.04
C LEU A 40 -2.76 20.19 0.77
N LYS A 41 -3.55 19.56 1.64
CA LYS A 41 -4.45 20.18 2.60
C LYS A 41 -4.17 19.65 4.01
N PRO A 42 -4.47 20.42 5.07
CA PRO A 42 -4.39 19.90 6.44
C PRO A 42 -5.37 18.75 6.64
N LEU A 43 -4.98 17.76 7.45
CA LEU A 43 -5.84 16.64 7.82
C LEU A 43 -7.07 17.13 8.59
N LYS A 44 -8.25 16.74 8.12
CA LYS A 44 -9.53 17.03 8.78
C LYS A 44 -10.36 15.76 8.92
N ASP A 45 -10.55 15.06 7.80
CA ASP A 45 -11.37 13.85 7.75
C ASP A 45 -10.49 12.59 7.76
N ASN A 46 -9.25 12.69 7.27
CA ASN A 46 -8.28 11.60 7.22
C ASN A 46 -7.36 11.55 8.43
N LYS A 47 -6.85 10.35 8.74
CA LYS A 47 -5.95 10.12 9.88
C LYS A 47 -4.47 10.37 9.55
N PHE A 48 -4.08 10.22 8.29
CA PHE A 48 -2.67 10.12 7.92
C PHE A 48 -2.30 10.90 6.66
N VAL A 49 -1.08 11.43 6.63
CA VAL A 49 -0.43 11.90 5.40
C VAL A 49 0.40 10.75 4.81
N ILE A 50 -0.03 10.27 3.66
CA ILE A 50 0.47 9.09 2.98
C ILE A 50 1.39 9.50 1.82
N LYS A 51 2.64 9.04 1.87
CA LYS A 51 3.68 9.46 0.92
C LYS A 51 3.57 8.81 -0.47
N LYS A 52 3.10 7.57 -0.55
CA LYS A 52 3.07 6.77 -1.79
C LYS A 52 1.66 6.32 -2.15
N SER A 53 1.41 6.13 -3.45
CA SER A 53 0.20 5.45 -3.93
C SER A 53 0.12 4.05 -3.33
N ARG A 54 -1.08 3.46 -3.25
CA ARG A 54 -1.24 2.04 -2.88
C ARG A 54 -0.49 1.12 -3.83
N TYR A 55 -0.41 1.49 -5.10
CA TYR A 55 0.40 0.81 -6.10
C TYR A 55 1.74 1.51 -6.23
N ASP A 56 2.74 1.06 -5.47
CA ASP A 56 4.10 1.59 -5.53
C ASP A 56 5.12 0.51 -5.11
N SER A 57 6.39 0.89 -5.08
CA SER A 57 7.51 0.09 -4.60
C SER A 57 7.30 -0.33 -3.14
N ILE A 58 7.96 -1.41 -2.72
CA ILE A 58 7.87 -1.92 -1.34
C ILE A 58 8.21 -0.83 -0.31
N ASP A 59 7.55 -0.88 0.84
CA ASP A 59 7.74 0.06 1.95
C ASP A 59 8.73 -0.43 3.01
N SER A 60 8.85 -1.74 3.19
CA SER A 60 9.68 -2.34 4.24
C SER A 60 10.20 -3.72 3.88
N TYR A 61 11.32 -4.08 4.51
CA TYR A 61 11.83 -5.45 4.56
C TYR A 61 11.21 -6.22 5.72
N LEU A 62 10.89 -7.49 5.49
CA LEU A 62 10.29 -8.40 6.46
C LEU A 62 11.32 -9.25 7.22
N SER A 63 12.59 -9.23 6.80
CA SER A 63 13.63 -10.05 7.43
C SER A 63 14.37 -9.27 8.51
N GLU A 64 14.73 -9.94 9.60
CA GLU A 64 15.55 -9.38 10.68
C GLU A 64 16.87 -8.77 10.16
N GLN A 65 17.52 -9.42 9.19
CA GLN A 65 18.76 -8.89 8.60
C GLN A 65 18.53 -7.63 7.75
N GLY A 66 17.30 -7.49 7.23
CA GLY A 66 16.85 -6.36 6.43
C GLY A 66 16.34 -5.19 7.25
N GLU A 67 15.92 -5.40 8.51
CA GLU A 67 15.35 -4.38 9.39
C GLU A 67 16.22 -3.13 9.51
N LYS A 68 17.53 -3.30 9.61
CA LYS A 68 18.49 -2.18 9.67
C LYS A 68 18.49 -1.28 8.42
N TYR A 69 17.88 -1.73 7.32
CA TYR A 69 17.71 -0.96 6.09
C TYR A 69 16.30 -0.37 5.95
N ASN A 70 15.39 -0.58 6.92
CA ASN A 70 14.12 0.14 7.02
C ASN A 70 14.38 1.54 7.60
N ASP A 71 15.13 2.36 6.87
CA ASP A 71 15.58 3.71 7.28
C ASP A 71 14.55 4.81 6.97
N ILE A 72 13.48 4.47 6.25
CA ILE A 72 12.36 5.35 5.95
C ILE A 72 11.25 5.10 6.99
N PRO A 73 10.78 6.14 7.70
CA PRO A 73 9.68 5.99 8.66
C PRO A 73 8.43 5.43 7.98
N LEU A 74 8.01 4.26 8.45
CA LEU A 74 6.80 3.58 8.00
C LEU A 74 5.59 4.06 8.79
N LEU A 75 4.52 4.40 8.08
CA LEU A 75 3.26 4.84 8.66
C LEU A 75 2.33 3.63 8.81
N TYR A 76 1.78 3.36 9.99
CA TYR A 76 0.90 2.22 10.19
C TYR A 76 -0.11 2.51 11.30
N ASN A 77 -1.20 1.74 11.36
CA ASN A 77 -2.16 1.83 12.46
C ASN A 77 -1.62 1.09 13.69
N GLU A 78 -1.44 1.80 14.81
CA GLU A 78 -0.94 1.22 16.06
C GLU A 78 -1.88 0.19 16.67
N GLU A 79 -3.20 0.35 16.50
CA GLU A 79 -4.20 -0.59 17.02
C GLU A 79 -4.10 -1.94 16.30
N ASP A 80 -3.98 -1.92 14.97
CA ASP A 80 -3.83 -3.11 14.15
C ASP A 80 -2.49 -3.78 14.41
N TYR A 81 -1.41 -2.99 14.47
CA TYR A 81 -0.08 -3.49 14.83
C TYR A 81 -0.10 -4.22 16.16
N LYS A 82 -0.69 -3.61 17.20
CA LYS A 82 -0.76 -4.20 18.54
C LYS A 82 -1.61 -5.48 18.54
N LYS A 83 -2.74 -5.49 17.84
CA LYS A 83 -3.59 -6.68 17.70
C LYS A 83 -2.80 -7.84 17.10
N LEU A 84 -1.99 -7.59 16.08
CA LEU A 84 -1.16 -8.62 15.44
C LEU A 84 -0.07 -9.13 16.38
N THR A 85 0.66 -8.23 17.06
CA THR A 85 1.73 -8.64 17.98
C THR A 85 1.21 -9.36 19.23
N ASP A 86 0.07 -8.95 19.77
CA ASP A 86 -0.56 -9.59 20.94
C ASP A 86 -1.02 -11.03 20.61
N ASN A 87 -1.26 -11.33 19.33
CA ASN A 87 -1.58 -12.67 18.83
C ASN A 87 -0.34 -13.45 18.32
N GLY A 88 0.87 -12.96 18.60
CA GLY A 88 2.13 -13.68 18.34
C GLY A 88 2.71 -13.51 16.94
N ILE A 89 2.27 -12.52 16.17
CA ILE A 89 2.89 -12.17 14.89
C ILE A 89 4.15 -11.34 15.15
N ASP A 90 5.25 -11.66 14.46
CA ASP A 90 6.52 -10.93 14.53
C ASP A 90 6.34 -9.43 14.23
N HIS A 91 7.13 -8.57 14.89
CA HIS A 91 7.09 -7.12 14.77
C HIS A 91 7.18 -6.65 13.32
N LEU A 92 8.13 -7.16 12.53
CA LEU A 92 8.34 -6.70 11.16
C LEU A 92 7.16 -7.03 10.25
N LEU A 93 6.63 -8.25 10.39
CA LEU A 93 5.43 -8.65 9.68
C LEU A 93 4.21 -7.87 10.15
N ALA A 94 4.00 -7.75 11.45
CA ALA A 94 2.89 -6.99 12.03
C ALA A 94 2.91 -5.53 11.56
N GLN A 95 4.08 -4.90 11.51
CA GLN A 95 4.25 -3.53 11.04
C GLN A 95 3.94 -3.41 9.55
N HIS A 96 4.37 -4.37 8.72
CA HIS A 96 4.04 -4.41 7.30
C HIS A 96 2.54 -4.55 7.06
N ILE A 97 1.87 -5.48 7.74
CA ILE A 97 0.41 -5.67 7.60
C ILE A 97 -0.33 -4.42 8.08
N ALA A 98 0.04 -3.87 9.25
CA ALA A 98 -0.58 -2.65 9.77
C ALA A 98 -0.36 -1.43 8.87
N HIS A 99 0.71 -1.40 8.08
CA HIS A 99 0.93 -0.36 7.06
C HIS A 99 -0.06 -0.52 5.90
N LEU A 100 -0.32 -1.73 5.42
CA LEU A 100 -1.30 -1.96 4.33
C LEU A 100 -2.72 -1.51 4.75
N PHE A 101 -3.06 -1.71 6.02
CA PHE A 101 -4.39 -1.42 6.59
C PHE A 101 -4.65 0.05 6.88
N ILE A 102 -3.72 0.96 6.58
CA ILE A 102 -4.00 2.40 6.63
C ILE A 102 -4.82 2.88 5.40
N ARG A 103 -5.13 1.98 4.46
CA ARG A 103 -5.90 2.25 3.24
C ARG A 103 -7.33 1.76 3.40
N ASP A 104 -8.25 2.52 2.80
CA ASP A 104 -9.64 2.10 2.69
C ASP A 104 -9.84 1.05 1.59
N THR A 105 -10.88 0.23 1.77
CA THR A 105 -11.31 -0.74 0.76
C THR A 105 -11.97 -0.02 -0.42
N VAL A 106 -11.43 -0.17 -1.62
CA VAL A 106 -11.96 0.50 -2.83
C VAL A 106 -13.08 -0.32 -3.50
N SER A 107 -13.08 -1.64 -3.35
CA SER A 107 -14.08 -2.52 -3.96
C SER A 107 -14.49 -3.64 -3.01
N LEU A 108 -15.76 -3.66 -2.62
CA LEU A 108 -16.38 -4.71 -1.82
C LEU A 108 -17.78 -5.00 -2.36
N PHE A 109 -18.07 -6.27 -2.63
CA PHE A 109 -19.40 -6.69 -3.07
C PHE A 109 -20.35 -6.80 -1.87
N SER A 110 -21.62 -6.44 -2.07
CA SER A 110 -22.64 -6.45 -1.01
C SER A 110 -22.84 -7.82 -0.36
N GLU A 111 -22.74 -8.87 -1.16
CA GLU A 111 -22.87 -10.28 -0.79
C GLU A 111 -21.72 -10.74 0.12
N LYS A 112 -20.61 -9.99 0.10
CA LYS A 112 -19.38 -10.26 0.82
C LYS A 112 -19.20 -9.35 2.04
N ILE A 113 -20.21 -8.57 2.43
CA ILE A 113 -20.14 -7.73 3.65
C ILE A 113 -20.07 -8.60 4.91
N HIS A 114 -20.87 -9.67 4.96
CA HIS A 114 -20.89 -10.60 6.08
C HIS A 114 -20.27 -11.92 5.64
N GLN A 115 -19.22 -12.35 6.32
CA GLN A 115 -18.45 -13.55 6.00
C GLN A 115 -18.14 -14.32 7.28
N ASN A 116 -17.69 -15.57 7.12
CA ASN A 116 -17.20 -16.37 8.22
C ASN A 116 -15.67 -16.24 8.30
N ASP A 117 -15.16 -15.46 9.26
CA ASP A 117 -13.72 -15.19 9.41
C ASP A 117 -12.86 -16.46 9.67
N GLU A 118 -13.46 -17.60 10.03
CA GLU A 118 -12.75 -18.88 10.19
C GLU A 118 -12.56 -19.64 8.87
N GLU A 119 -13.35 -19.33 7.83
CA GLU A 119 -13.39 -20.05 6.56
C GLU A 119 -13.04 -19.15 5.36
N ASP A 120 -13.40 -17.86 5.44
CA ASP A 120 -13.26 -16.87 4.38
C ASP A 120 -12.16 -15.85 4.72
N THR A 121 -11.46 -15.37 3.69
CA THR A 121 -10.39 -14.38 3.81
C THR A 121 -10.61 -13.14 2.95
N ASP A 122 -11.76 -13.02 2.27
CA ASP A 122 -11.96 -11.96 1.28
C ASP A 122 -11.83 -10.55 1.89
N HIS A 123 -12.26 -10.32 3.15
CA HIS A 123 -12.07 -9.02 3.82
C HIS A 123 -10.60 -8.61 3.93
N PHE A 124 -9.71 -9.58 4.14
CA PHE A 124 -8.28 -9.35 4.17
C PHE A 124 -7.71 -9.15 2.76
N GLU A 125 -8.12 -10.01 1.82
CA GLU A 125 -7.67 -9.98 0.43
C GLU A 125 -8.01 -8.66 -0.29
N VAL A 126 -9.14 -8.04 0.02
CA VAL A 126 -9.54 -6.75 -0.58
C VAL A 126 -8.52 -5.63 -0.27
N ILE A 127 -7.85 -5.68 0.89
CA ILE A 127 -6.78 -4.73 1.23
C ILE A 127 -5.44 -5.21 0.68
N PHE A 128 -5.15 -6.51 0.76
CA PHE A 128 -3.87 -7.07 0.34
C PHE A 128 -3.63 -7.10 -1.17
N HIS A 129 -4.69 -7.25 -1.97
CA HIS A 129 -4.59 -7.43 -3.41
C HIS A 129 -4.73 -6.13 -4.22
N CYS A 130 -5.07 -5.02 -3.56
CA CYS A 130 -5.39 -3.74 -4.21
C CYS A 130 -4.36 -2.65 -3.92
#